data_AF-A0A7W1TDW8-F1
#
_entry.id   AF-A0A7W1TDW8-F1
#
_cell.length_a   1.000
_cell.length_b   1.000
_cell.length_c   1.000
_cell.angle_alpha   90.00
_cell.angle_beta   90.00
_cell.angle_gamma   90.00
#
_symmetry.space_group_name_H-M   'P 1'
#
loop_
_entity.id
_entity.type
_entity.pdbx_description
1 polymer ?
#
loop_
_entity_poly.entity_id
_entity_poly.type
_entity_poly.pdbx_seq_one_letter_code
_entity_poly.pdbx_strand_id
1 'polypeptide(L)'
;MSDDPRTGLQHWLDRGINLGMLWGGSLLAGSGLVMEYRLGPDQPRGLTVWGLGWQGWALLHLCLGLTMLALLSLHLWRHRRWWWAVLCDRRRWALLAVAVVALALLLGPLVSSRSG
;
A
#
# COMPACT_ATOMS: atom_id res chain seq x y z
N MET A 1 36.13 -8.12 -16.71
CA MET A 1 34.93 -7.48 -16.13
C MET A 1 34.09 -8.62 -15.56
N SER A 2 34.30 -8.96 -14.29
CA SER A 2 33.63 -10.12 -13.66
C SER A 2 32.26 -9.67 -13.18
N ASP A 3 31.20 -10.14 -13.84
CA ASP A 3 29.83 -9.98 -13.36
C ASP A 3 29.70 -10.76 -12.04
N ASP A 4 29.64 -10.04 -10.92
CA ASP A 4 29.40 -10.65 -9.62
C ASP A 4 27.97 -11.22 -9.62
N PRO A 5 27.77 -12.55 -9.52
CA PRO A 5 26.44 -13.16 -9.60
C PRO A 5 25.48 -12.63 -8.52
N ARG A 6 26.02 -12.04 -7.44
CA ARG A 6 25.23 -11.43 -6.35
C ARG A 6 24.52 -10.14 -6.78
N THR A 7 25.09 -9.34 -7.69
CA THR A 7 24.46 -8.11 -8.17
C THR A 7 23.29 -8.41 -9.11
N GLY A 8 23.44 -9.42 -9.96
CA GLY A 8 22.39 -9.89 -10.85
C GLY A 8 21.15 -10.39 -10.09
N LEU A 9 21.36 -11.23 -9.07
CA LEU A 9 20.27 -11.74 -8.23
C LEU A 9 19.55 -10.63 -7.47
N GLN A 10 20.29 -9.68 -6.89
CA GLN A 10 19.71 -8.57 -6.14
C GLN A 10 18.81 -7.68 -6.99
N HIS A 11 19.20 -7.45 -8.25
CA HIS A 11 18.45 -6.64 -9.21
C HIS A 11 17.19 -7.36 -9.72
N TRP A 12 17.26 -8.67 -9.95
CA TRP A 12 16.07 -9.47 -10.26
C TRP A 12 15.07 -9.49 -9.11
N LEU A 13 15.55 -9.60 -7.87
CA LEU A 13 14.70 -9.51 -6.69
C LEU A 13 14.00 -8.14 -6.57
N ASP A 14 14.71 -7.03 -6.80
CA ASP A 14 14.08 -5.69 -6.80
C ASP A 14 12.97 -5.57 -7.84
N ARG A 15 13.24 -6.05 -9.06
CA ARG A 15 12.24 -6.07 -10.13
C ARG A 15 11.03 -6.91 -9.74
N GLY A 16 11.25 -8.08 -9.15
CA GLY A 16 10.19 -8.95 -8.67
C GLY A 16 9.32 -8.27 -7.61
N ILE A 17 9.94 -7.64 -6.61
CA ILE A 17 9.21 -6.91 -5.55
C ILE A 17 8.45 -5.72 -6.15
N ASN A 18 9.07 -4.93 -7.04
CA ASN A 18 8.42 -3.78 -7.69
C ASN A 18 7.23 -4.20 -8.54
N LEU A 19 7.38 -5.28 -9.32
CA LEU A 19 6.27 -5.82 -10.11
C LEU A 19 5.15 -6.33 -9.20
N GLY A 20 5.50 -7.04 -8.13
CA GLY A 20 4.56 -7.51 -7.11
C GLY A 20 3.79 -6.36 -6.46
N MET A 21 4.46 -5.26 -6.15
CA MET A 21 3.83 -4.05 -5.62
C MET A 21 2.90 -3.38 -6.64
N LEU A 22 3.29 -3.32 -7.93
CA LEU A 22 2.45 -2.76 -8.99
C LEU A 22 1.16 -3.56 -9.18
N TRP A 23 1.28 -4.88 -9.35
CA TRP A 23 0.13 -5.76 -9.55
C TRP A 23 -0.73 -5.84 -8.28
N GLY A 24 -0.11 -6.00 -7.11
CA GLY A 24 -0.78 -6.02 -5.83
C GLY A 24 -1.56 -4.74 -5.56
N GLY A 25 -0.94 -3.57 -5.79
CA GLY A 25 -1.61 -2.28 -5.66
C GLY A 25 -2.76 -2.09 -6.64
N SER A 26 -2.60 -2.54 -7.89
CA SER A 26 -3.68 -2.49 -8.89
C SER A 26 -4.87 -3.36 -8.51
N LEU A 27 -4.62 -4.58 -8.01
CA LEU A 27 -5.66 -5.49 -7.51
C LEU A 27 -6.32 -4.96 -6.24
N LEU A 28 -5.56 -4.34 -5.35
CA LEU A 28 -6.08 -3.69 -4.14
C LEU A 28 -7.01 -2.53 -4.51
N ALA A 29 -6.58 -1.64 -5.41
CA ALA A 29 -7.42 -0.55 -5.90
C ALA A 29 -8.69 -1.08 -6.60
N GLY A 30 -8.54 -2.08 -7.48
CA GLY A 30 -9.66 -2.69 -8.18
C GLY A 30 -10.67 -3.36 -7.25
N SER A 31 -10.20 -4.12 -6.25
CA SER A 31 -11.08 -4.77 -5.27
C SER A 31 -11.82 -3.76 -4.38
N GLY A 32 -11.16 -2.66 -4.00
CA GLY A 32 -11.82 -1.56 -3.28
C GLY A 32 -12.93 -0.91 -4.12
N LEU A 33 -12.67 -0.64 -5.41
CA LEU A 33 -13.68 -0.11 -6.34
C LEU A 33 -14.86 -1.06 -6.54
N VAL A 34 -14.61 -2.37 -6.64
CA VAL A 34 -15.67 -3.38 -6.75
C VAL A 34 -16.54 -3.37 -5.49
N MET A 35 -15.92 -3.34 -4.31
CA MET A 35 -16.66 -3.32 -3.05
C MET A 35 -17.53 -2.07 -2.91
N GLU A 36 -16.98 -0.90 -3.24
CA GLU A 36 -17.66 0.38 -3.10
C GLU A 36 -18.80 0.54 -4.13
N TYR A 37 -18.50 0.32 -5.41
CA TYR A 37 -19.42 0.69 -6.48
C TYR A 37 -20.32 -0.45 -6.97
N ARG A 38 -19.93 -1.72 -6.77
CA ARG A 38 -20.73 -2.88 -7.23
C ARG A 38 -21.49 -3.57 -6.11
N LEU A 39 -20.82 -3.81 -4.98
CA LEU A 39 -21.39 -4.62 -3.91
C LEU A 39 -22.15 -3.77 -2.89
N GLY A 40 -21.59 -2.60 -2.52
CA GLY A 40 -22.17 -1.64 -1.58
C GLY A 40 -22.10 -2.14 -0.12
N PRO A 41 -21.61 -1.34 0.84
CA PRO A 41 -21.54 -1.74 2.24
C PRO A 41 -22.93 -1.73 2.94
N ASP A 42 -23.78 -0.75 2.61
CA ASP A 42 -25.01 -0.48 3.37
C ASP A 42 -26.29 -1.10 2.76
N GLN A 43 -26.27 -1.40 1.47
CA GLN A 43 -27.32 -2.12 0.77
C GLN A 43 -26.65 -3.17 -0.11
N PRO A 44 -26.45 -4.40 0.39
CA PRO A 44 -25.89 -5.46 -0.44
C PRO A 44 -26.80 -5.63 -1.64
N ARG A 45 -26.34 -5.21 -2.82
CA ARG A 45 -27.16 -5.11 -4.04
C ARG A 45 -27.57 -6.48 -4.61
N GLY A 46 -27.41 -7.56 -3.85
CA GLY A 46 -27.58 -8.95 -4.29
C GLY A 46 -26.61 -9.38 -5.40
N LEU A 47 -25.71 -8.49 -5.82
CA LEU A 47 -24.76 -8.72 -6.90
C LEU A 47 -23.58 -9.53 -6.38
N THR A 48 -23.18 -10.54 -7.12
CA THR A 48 -21.92 -11.26 -6.90
C THR A 48 -20.96 -10.94 -8.04
N VAL A 49 -19.68 -10.80 -7.72
CA VAL A 49 -18.61 -10.68 -8.72
C VAL A 49 -17.68 -11.87 -8.51
N TRP A 50 -17.52 -12.68 -9.55
CA TRP A 50 -16.81 -13.98 -9.47
C TRP A 50 -17.41 -14.97 -8.45
N GLY A 51 -18.74 -14.91 -8.25
CA GLY A 51 -19.42 -15.73 -7.25
C GLY A 51 -19.17 -15.31 -5.80
N LEU A 52 -18.41 -14.24 -5.57
CA LEU A 52 -18.13 -13.68 -4.24
C LEU A 52 -19.06 -12.49 -3.98
N GLY A 53 -19.69 -12.49 -2.80
CA GLY A 53 -20.39 -11.32 -2.26
C GLY A 53 -19.44 -10.34 -1.57
N TRP A 54 -19.99 -9.29 -0.96
CA TRP A 54 -19.20 -8.22 -0.30
C TRP A 54 -18.18 -8.76 0.70
N GLN A 55 -18.57 -9.70 1.56
CA GLN A 55 -17.69 -10.30 2.57
C GLN A 55 -16.50 -11.06 1.96
N GLY A 56 -16.72 -11.78 0.86
CA GLY A 56 -15.65 -12.48 0.16
C GLY A 56 -14.63 -11.51 -0.46
N TRP A 57 -15.13 -10.43 -1.06
CA TRP A 57 -14.28 -9.35 -1.57
C TRP A 57 -13.57 -8.58 -0.45
N ALA A 58 -14.21 -8.35 0.70
CA ALA A 58 -13.58 -7.72 1.86
C ALA A 58 -12.40 -8.54 2.39
N LEU A 59 -12.57 -9.86 2.49
CA LEU A 59 -11.48 -10.75 2.88
C LEU A 59 -10.36 -10.75 1.85
N LEU A 60 -10.68 -10.81 0.56
CA LEU A 60 -9.69 -10.72 -0.51
C LEU A 60 -8.91 -9.40 -0.45
N HIS A 61 -9.62 -8.27 -0.30
CA HIS A 61 -9.03 -6.94 -0.19
C HIS A 61 -8.12 -6.83 1.03
N LEU A 62 -8.52 -7.36 2.18
CA LEU A 62 -7.68 -7.43 3.38
C LEU A 62 -6.41 -8.25 3.14
N CYS A 63 -6.53 -9.44 2.54
CA CYS A 63 -5.37 -10.28 2.21
C CYS A 63 -4.41 -9.56 1.27
N LEU A 64 -4.92 -8.93 0.21
CA LEU A 64 -4.14 -8.11 -0.71
C LEU A 64 -3.44 -6.95 0.03
N GLY A 65 -4.15 -6.30 0.96
CA GLY A 65 -3.62 -5.21 1.77
C GLY A 65 -2.45 -5.66 2.64
N LEU A 66 -2.58 -6.80 3.32
CA LEU A 66 -1.51 -7.39 4.12
C LEU A 66 -0.31 -7.80 3.28
N THR A 67 -0.53 -8.43 2.11
CA THR A 67 0.54 -8.76 1.18
C THR A 67 1.27 -7.50 0.69
N MET A 68 0.53 -6.44 0.35
CA MET A 68 1.13 -5.17 -0.07
C MET A 68 1.93 -4.52 1.06
N LEU A 69 1.40 -4.53 2.29
CA LEU A 69 2.11 -4.02 3.46
C LEU A 69 3.42 -4.78 3.71
N ALA A 70 3.39 -6.11 3.56
CA ALA A 70 4.57 -6.96 3.70
C ALA A 70 5.61 -6.67 2.60
N LEU A 71 5.19 -6.54 1.33
CA LEU A 71 6.07 -6.20 0.21
C LEU A 71 6.69 -4.81 0.38
N LEU A 72 5.88 -3.82 0.78
CA LEU A 72 6.36 -2.47 1.04
C LEU A 72 7.35 -2.46 2.20
N SER A 73 7.04 -3.17 3.29
CA SER A 73 7.94 -3.31 4.45
C SER A 73 9.26 -3.97 4.06
N LEU A 74 9.21 -5.04 3.27
CA LEU A 74 10.40 -5.73 2.75
C LEU A 74 11.21 -4.80 1.85
N HIS A 75 10.56 -4.06 0.95
CA HIS A 75 11.20 -3.11 0.05
C HIS A 75 11.93 -2.01 0.83
N LEU A 76 11.23 -1.37 1.78
CA LEU A 76 11.80 -0.33 2.64
C LEU A 76 12.95 -0.87 3.49
N TRP A 77 12.79 -2.07 4.06
CA TRP A 77 13.83 -2.72 4.85
C TRP A 77 15.09 -3.00 4.03
N ARG A 78 14.95 -3.45 2.77
CA ARG A 78 16.07 -3.71 1.87
C ARG A 78 16.85 -2.44 1.56
N HIS A 79 16.14 -1.33 1.34
CA HIS A 79 16.74 -0.02 1.09
C HIS A 79 17.03 0.80 2.37
N ARG A 80 16.96 0.20 3.56
CA ARG A 80 17.10 0.91 4.86
C ARG A 80 18.36 1.76 4.98
N ARG A 81 19.47 1.32 4.38
CA ARG A 81 20.76 2.04 4.43
C ARG A 81 20.69 3.33 3.62
N TRP A 82 20.03 3.29 2.47
CA TRP A 82 19.75 4.47 1.65
C TRP A 82 18.78 5.40 2.38
N TRP A 83 17.71 4.86 3.00
CA TRP A 83 16.79 5.66 3.81
C TRP A 83 17.49 6.37 4.97
N TRP A 84 18.39 5.70 5.69
CA TRP A 84 19.21 6.31 6.74
C TRP A 84 20.17 7.35 6.21
N ALA A 85 20.79 7.11 5.06
CA ALA A 85 21.58 8.14 4.40
C ALA A 85 20.71 9.35 4.04
N VAL A 86 19.54 9.16 3.42
CA VAL A 86 18.63 10.27 3.04
C VAL A 86 18.09 11.02 4.26
N LEU A 87 17.75 10.31 5.33
CA LEU A 87 17.28 10.91 6.58
C LEU A 87 18.37 11.74 7.27
N CYS A 88 19.59 11.20 7.35
CA CYS A 88 20.71 11.90 7.99
C CYS A 88 21.26 13.03 7.12
N ASP A 89 21.25 12.88 5.79
CA ASP A 89 22.02 13.73 4.89
C ASP A 89 21.23 14.93 4.35
N ARG A 90 19.89 14.86 4.13
CA ARG A 90 19.26 15.95 3.35
C ARG A 90 17.85 16.47 3.58
N ARG A 91 16.95 16.02 4.46
CA ARG A 91 15.58 16.62 4.39
C ARG A 91 14.67 16.52 5.61
N ARG A 92 15.04 17.26 6.67
CA ARG A 92 14.18 17.66 7.81
C ARG A 92 12.79 18.14 7.34
N TRP A 93 12.75 18.89 6.23
CA TRP A 93 11.54 19.44 5.62
C TRP A 93 10.62 18.41 4.96
N ALA A 94 11.17 17.34 4.36
CA ALA A 94 10.33 16.30 3.75
C ALA A 94 9.68 15.41 4.82
N LEU A 95 10.41 15.13 5.90
CA LEU A 95 9.86 14.46 7.08
C LEU A 95 8.80 15.33 7.77
N LEU A 96 9.04 16.64 7.90
CA LEU A 96 8.04 17.58 8.41
C LEU A 96 6.78 17.60 7.53
N ALA A 97 6.92 17.65 6.20
CA ALA A 97 5.78 17.62 5.30
C ALA A 97 4.95 16.34 5.44
N VAL A 98 5.61 15.16 5.51
CA VAL A 98 4.93 13.88 5.74
C VAL A 98 4.26 13.84 7.11
N ALA A 99 4.94 14.33 8.16
CA ALA A 99 4.38 14.40 9.50
C ALA A 99 3.16 15.33 9.57
N VAL A 100 3.20 16.47 8.90
CA VAL A 100 2.07 17.42 8.82
C VAL A 100 0.90 16.80 8.06
N VAL A 101 1.13 16.12 6.93
CA VAL A 101 0.08 15.43 6.18
C VAL A 101 -0.53 14.30 7.01
N ALA A 102 0.29 13.48 7.69
CA ALA A 102 -0.18 12.43 8.56
C ALA A 102 -0.99 12.98 9.75
N LEU A 103 -0.53 14.08 10.36
CA LEU A 103 -1.23 14.76 11.44
C LEU A 103 -2.56 15.36 10.96
N ALA A 104 -2.60 15.96 9.77
CA ALA A 104 -3.83 16.49 9.18
C ALA A 104 -4.85 15.38 8.88
N LEU A 105 -4.39 14.22 8.39
CA LEU A 105 -5.26 13.06 8.15
C LEU A 105 -5.76 12.42 9.45
N LEU A 106 -4.97 12.46 10.53
CA LEU A 106 -5.38 12.00 11.86
C LEU A 106 -6.34 12.96 12.56
N LEU A 107 -6.22 14.26 12.32
CA LEU A 107 -7.07 15.30 12.92
C LEU A 107 -8.36 15.57 12.13
N GLY A 108 -8.38 15.25 10.84
CA GLY A 108 -9.57 15.41 9.98
C GLY A 108 -10.85 14.78 10.58
N PRO A 109 -10.81 13.52 11.09
CA PRO A 109 -11.95 12.88 11.73
C PRO A 109 -12.39 13.52 13.06
N LEU A 110 -11.48 14.24 13.75
CA LEU A 110 -11.76 14.92 15.03
C LEU A 110 -12.38 16.32 14.83
N VAL A 111 -12.17 16.93 13.67
CA VAL A 111 -12.80 18.22 13.31
C VAL A 111 -14.20 18.00 12.75
N SER A 112 -14.44 16.92 11.99
CA SER A 112 -15.79 16.64 11.46
C SER A 112 -16.79 16.17 12.51
N SER A 113 -16.33 15.68 13.67
CA SER A 113 -17.19 15.24 14.78
C SER A 113 -17.70 16.38 15.68
N ARG A 114 -17.25 17.62 15.47
CA ARG A 114 -17.68 18.80 16.25
C ARG A 114 -18.70 19.70 15.55
N SER A 115 -19.12 19.34 14.33
CA SER A 115 -20.10 20.11 13.53
C SER A 115 -21.45 19.42 13.35
N GLY A 116 -21.79 18.46 14.22
CA GLY A 116 -23.08 17.77 14.27
C GLY A 116 -23.78 17.98 15.61
#